data_AF-A0A8J8M8G3-F1
#
_entry.id   AF-A0A8J8M8G3-F1
#
_cell.length_a   1.000
_cell.length_b   1.000
_cell.length_c   1.000
_cell.angle_alpha   90.00
_cell.angle_beta   90.00
_cell.angle_gamma   90.00
#
_symmetry.space_group_name_H-M   'P 1'
#
loop_
_entity.id
_entity.type
_entity.pdbx_description
1 polymer ?
#
loop_
_entity_poly.entity_id
_entity_poly.type
_entity_poly.pdbx_seq_one_letter_code
_entity_poly.pdbx_strand_id
1 'polypeptide(L)'
;MKQEYSIKVGTQKRLHYIENINFVTLDTNIINIKLYDEEDNIIDLTDSNIKIDYEDEQGKKYYQDEDSGCIIEDAVNGLIQVTIDNGIFLNQGKIKAEIVIKTDKDRITTNQFTFNSRIPIDIDGEAVKPQEIILWTEKIEEIEENIKGIKSKTDKIKVKSGNNYFIGNVAGEFATGGMNNIGIGFQSFAFNERGSNNTAMGSDSLSANRTGSNNIAVGYGSLKGNIRGNDNIGLGFQALCRNTLGFSNIGIGYKSLWSNTTGQDNISIGASALEYNTTGNNNIGIGRDSLNCVEETSRNIGIGKESLGSCYDGRDNIGIGYQCLYYIEDGSDNIALGDYSSLYTIEGNDVISYNNSIAIGTKTYLSSSDQVRLGNTNNNVYTYGSVHNRADERDIADLEDTKLGLDFILGLKPRQFKFNYREDYIQLAENGHITKLQKDGSKKRNRIHQGFSGQEIKQLLEDKKIDFGGYQDHSINGGEDVLTIGYSEFIAPLVKAVQEQQWIIDGLFHKIEAIENKLI
;
A
#
# COMPACT_ATOMS: atom_id res chain seq x y z
N MET A 1 -17.36 47.72 22.64
CA MET A 1 -18.21 46.57 23.05
C MET A 1 -19.41 47.12 23.85
N LYS A 2 -20.54 46.42 23.90
CA LYS A 2 -21.66 46.76 24.79
C LYS A 2 -21.65 45.77 25.95
N GLN A 3 -21.63 46.24 27.18
CA GLN A 3 -21.76 45.38 28.36
C GLN A 3 -23.16 45.56 28.94
N GLU A 4 -23.81 44.44 29.25
CA GLU A 4 -25.19 44.42 29.73
C GLU A 4 -25.24 43.77 31.11
N TYR A 5 -25.72 44.52 32.11
CA TYR A 5 -25.82 44.07 33.49
C TYR A 5 -27.29 43.95 33.90
N SER A 6 -27.63 42.97 34.73
CA SER A 6 -29.00 42.81 35.25
C SER A 6 -28.99 42.81 36.76
N ILE A 7 -29.75 43.73 37.38
CA ILE A 7 -29.83 43.86 38.85
C ILE A 7 -31.27 43.83 39.34
N LYS A 8 -31.45 43.44 40.61
CA LYS A 8 -32.73 43.51 41.32
C LYS A 8 -32.67 44.56 42.42
N VAL A 9 -33.65 45.46 42.46
CA VAL A 9 -33.69 46.54 43.46
C VAL A 9 -35.07 46.59 44.12
N GLY A 10 -35.10 46.70 45.45
CA GLY A 10 -36.33 46.78 46.26
C GLY A 10 -36.64 48.17 46.80
N THR A 11 -37.90 48.40 47.15
CA THR A 11 -38.37 49.60 47.86
C THR A 11 -38.11 49.49 49.38
N GLN A 12 -37.97 50.63 50.07
CA GLN A 12 -37.36 50.74 51.40
C GLN A 12 -37.97 49.88 52.53
N LYS A 13 -37.52 48.61 52.68
CA LYS A 13 -37.13 48.01 53.98
C LYS A 13 -36.56 46.58 53.96
N ARG A 14 -36.48 45.86 52.83
CA ARG A 14 -36.11 44.42 52.89
C ARG A 14 -35.18 43.81 51.84
N LEU A 15 -34.45 44.59 51.06
CA LEU A 15 -33.37 44.08 50.20
C LEU A 15 -32.00 44.66 50.62
N HIS A 16 -31.37 44.05 51.63
CA HIS A 16 -29.97 44.31 52.02
C HIS A 16 -28.98 43.60 51.08
N TYR A 17 -29.14 43.78 49.77
CA TYR A 17 -28.12 43.40 48.80
C TYR A 17 -27.63 44.66 48.11
N ILE A 18 -26.45 45.14 48.54
CA ILE A 18 -25.67 46.07 47.74
C ILE A 18 -25.04 45.23 46.62
N GLU A 19 -25.69 45.16 45.46
CA GLU A 19 -25.04 44.64 44.26
C GLU A 19 -24.02 45.68 43.79
N ASN A 20 -22.74 45.32 43.87
CA ASN A 20 -21.65 46.10 43.31
C ASN A 20 -21.55 45.76 41.82
N ILE A 21 -21.92 46.70 40.95
CA ILE A 21 -21.73 46.54 39.51
C ILE A 21 -20.39 47.16 39.14
N ASN A 22 -19.52 46.38 38.51
CA ASN A 22 -18.20 46.86 38.09
C ASN A 22 -18.23 47.18 36.59
N PHE A 23 -18.06 48.44 36.21
CA PHE A 23 -18.00 48.85 34.79
C PHE A 23 -16.57 48.92 34.27
N VAL A 24 -16.45 48.74 32.95
CA VAL A 24 -15.24 49.05 32.18
C VAL A 24 -15.49 50.37 31.44
N THR A 25 -14.62 51.36 31.63
CA THR A 25 -14.87 52.78 31.29
C THR A 25 -14.72 53.15 29.80
N LEU A 26 -14.37 52.19 28.93
CA LEU A 26 -14.13 52.43 27.49
C LEU A 26 -15.33 52.05 26.60
N ASP A 27 -16.39 51.50 27.17
CA ASP A 27 -17.53 50.93 26.44
C ASP A 27 -18.87 51.58 26.84
N THR A 28 -19.84 51.67 25.95
CA THR A 28 -21.21 52.06 26.33
C THR A 28 -21.80 50.99 27.25
N ASN A 29 -22.07 51.35 28.50
CA ASN A 29 -22.56 50.43 29.51
C ASN A 29 -24.09 50.51 29.59
N ILE A 30 -24.76 49.36 29.45
CA ILE A 30 -26.21 49.25 29.55
C ILE A 30 -26.56 48.43 30.79
N ILE A 31 -27.47 48.92 31.61
CA ILE A 31 -27.97 48.23 32.79
C ILE A 31 -29.47 48.00 32.64
N ASN A 32 -29.87 46.76 32.83
CA ASN A 32 -31.25 46.33 32.94
C ASN A 32 -31.60 46.16 34.43
N ILE A 33 -32.48 46.99 34.95
CA ILE A 33 -32.83 47.03 36.37
C ILE A 33 -34.25 46.51 36.54
N LYS A 34 -34.45 45.48 37.36
CA LYS A 34 -35.78 45.00 37.73
C LYS A 34 -36.18 45.46 39.13
N LEU A 35 -37.36 46.08 39.23
CA LEU A 35 -37.87 46.62 40.49
C LEU A 35 -38.91 45.70 41.14
N TYR A 36 -38.80 45.55 42.46
CA TYR A 36 -39.67 44.71 43.27
C TYR A 36 -40.22 45.48 44.47
N ASP A 37 -41.46 45.20 44.84
CA ASP A 37 -42.09 45.72 46.06
C ASP A 37 -41.67 44.95 47.32
N GLU A 38 -42.24 45.28 48.48
CA GLU A 38 -41.92 44.62 49.75
C GLU A 38 -42.36 43.14 49.83
N GLU A 39 -43.17 42.68 48.88
CA GLU A 39 -43.69 41.30 48.77
C GLU A 39 -43.00 40.51 47.63
N ASP A 40 -41.89 41.02 47.08
CA ASP A 40 -41.15 40.45 45.94
C ASP A 40 -41.95 40.38 44.62
N ASN A 41 -43.01 41.19 44.46
CA ASN A 41 -43.72 41.33 43.20
C ASN A 41 -43.06 42.39 42.30
N ILE A 42 -43.08 42.18 40.98
CA ILE A 42 -42.55 43.16 40.02
C ILE A 42 -43.43 44.40 40.03
N ILE A 43 -42.81 45.58 40.19
CA ILE A 43 -43.51 46.86 40.14
C ILE A 43 -43.73 47.24 38.68
N ASP A 44 -44.98 47.47 38.28
CA ASP A 44 -45.28 48.04 36.96
C ASP A 44 -44.93 49.53 36.95
N LEU A 45 -44.20 49.95 35.91
CA LEU A 45 -43.67 51.30 35.75
C LEU A 45 -44.26 52.01 34.54
N THR A 46 -45.24 51.40 33.88
CA THR A 46 -45.97 51.99 32.76
C THR A 46 -46.53 53.34 33.22
N ASP A 47 -46.18 54.42 32.52
CA ASP A 47 -46.53 55.82 32.81
C ASP A 47 -45.85 56.50 34.02
N SER A 48 -44.78 55.93 34.59
CA SER A 48 -44.01 56.58 35.67
C SER A 48 -42.87 57.48 35.18
N ASN A 49 -42.61 58.60 35.85
CA ASN A 49 -41.43 59.43 35.60
C ASN A 49 -40.26 58.93 36.45
N ILE A 50 -39.33 58.23 35.83
CA ILE A 50 -38.20 57.57 36.49
C ILE A 50 -36.97 58.45 36.38
N LYS A 51 -36.28 58.62 37.51
CA LYS A 51 -35.00 59.31 37.59
C LYS A 51 -33.96 58.47 38.30
N ILE A 52 -32.70 58.65 37.94
CA ILE A 52 -31.55 58.06 38.61
C ILE A 52 -30.73 59.19 39.18
N ASP A 53 -30.76 59.27 40.50
CA ASP A 53 -29.94 60.21 41.25
C ASP A 53 -28.71 59.45 41.74
N TYR A 54 -27.54 60.08 41.73
CA TYR A 54 -26.34 59.44 42.26
C TYR A 54 -25.47 60.42 43.03
N GLU A 55 -24.65 59.86 43.92
CA GLU A 55 -23.72 60.56 44.79
C GLU A 55 -22.31 60.04 44.50
N ASP A 56 -21.39 60.96 44.25
CA ASP A 56 -19.99 60.62 44.04
C ASP A 56 -19.23 60.32 45.35
N GLU A 57 -17.98 59.87 45.24
CA GLU A 57 -17.11 59.59 46.40
C GLU A 57 -16.86 60.82 47.29
N GLN A 58 -17.06 62.02 46.77
CA GLN A 58 -16.87 63.29 47.48
C GLN A 58 -18.17 63.78 48.14
N GLY A 59 -19.27 63.04 48.01
CA GLY A 59 -20.58 63.34 48.58
C GLY A 59 -21.40 64.35 47.78
N LYS A 60 -20.98 64.69 46.56
CA LYS A 60 -21.74 65.58 45.67
C LYS A 60 -22.84 64.77 44.97
N LYS A 61 -24.07 65.29 45.04
CA LYS A 61 -25.26 64.66 44.46
C LYS A 61 -25.55 65.22 43.08
N TYR A 62 -25.82 64.31 42.16
CA TYR A 62 -26.20 64.55 40.77
C TYR A 62 -27.63 64.05 40.59
N TYR A 63 -28.49 64.93 40.10
CA TYR A 63 -29.91 64.66 39.89
C TYR A 63 -30.20 64.69 38.40
N GLN A 64 -31.05 63.78 37.91
CA GLN A 64 -31.39 63.65 36.47
C GLN A 64 -32.33 64.79 35.98
N ASP A 65 -31.90 66.03 36.21
CA ASP A 65 -32.36 67.28 35.58
C ASP A 65 -31.16 68.19 35.18
N GLU A 66 -29.94 67.88 35.63
CA GLU A 66 -28.68 68.56 35.26
C GLU A 66 -27.56 67.51 35.08
N ASP A 67 -27.05 67.34 33.86
CA ASP A 67 -25.80 66.61 33.50
C ASP A 67 -25.53 65.26 34.20
N SER A 68 -26.56 64.44 34.43
CA SER A 68 -26.44 63.17 35.17
C SER A 68 -25.72 62.03 34.41
N GLY A 69 -25.44 62.17 33.12
CA GLY A 69 -24.78 61.11 32.32
C GLY A 69 -25.47 59.74 32.32
N CYS A 70 -26.69 59.59 32.84
CA CYS A 70 -27.49 58.36 32.75
C CYS A 70 -28.71 58.64 31.87
N ILE A 71 -28.98 57.77 30.89
CA ILE A 71 -30.10 57.88 29.96
C ILE A 71 -30.97 56.65 30.12
N ILE A 72 -32.25 56.84 30.44
CA ILE A 72 -33.22 55.75 30.49
C ILE A 72 -33.71 55.50 29.06
N GLU A 73 -33.42 54.32 28.53
CA GLU A 73 -33.76 53.93 27.16
C GLU A 73 -35.19 53.36 27.08
N ASP A 74 -35.59 52.56 28.07
CA ASP A 74 -36.90 51.93 28.13
C ASP A 74 -37.30 51.60 29.58
N ALA A 75 -38.60 51.63 29.88
CA ALA A 75 -39.15 51.29 31.19
C ALA A 75 -40.53 50.63 31.04
N VAL A 76 -40.58 49.30 30.98
CA VAL A 76 -41.82 48.53 30.78
C VAL A 76 -41.82 47.28 31.66
N ASN A 77 -42.97 46.96 32.27
CA ASN A 77 -43.17 45.76 33.09
C ASN A 77 -42.09 45.58 34.19
N GLY A 78 -41.73 46.68 34.85
CA GLY A 78 -40.75 46.70 35.93
C GLY A 78 -39.30 46.47 35.54
N LEU A 79 -38.97 46.46 34.24
CA LEU A 79 -37.61 46.49 33.71
C LEU A 79 -37.27 47.91 33.25
N ILE A 80 -36.18 48.48 33.77
CA ILE A 80 -35.63 49.77 33.37
C ILE A 80 -34.31 49.52 32.66
N GLN A 81 -34.18 49.92 31.41
CA GLN A 81 -32.93 49.91 30.69
C GLN A 81 -32.26 51.29 30.78
N VAL A 82 -31.02 51.32 31.23
CA VAL A 82 -30.25 52.54 31.49
C VAL A 82 -28.94 52.47 30.74
N THR A 83 -28.70 53.42 29.84
CA THR A 83 -27.38 53.67 29.27
C THR A 83 -26.64 54.64 30.18
N ILE A 84 -25.42 54.26 30.60
CA ILE A 84 -24.54 55.12 31.38
C ILE A 84 -23.44 55.69 30.49
N ASP A 85 -23.33 57.01 30.45
CA ASP A 85 -22.22 57.76 29.88
C ASP A 85 -20.99 57.59 30.78
N ASN A 86 -19.90 57.13 30.17
CA ASN A 86 -18.63 56.93 30.86
C ASN A 86 -18.04 58.23 31.43
N GLY A 87 -18.53 59.40 30.98
CA GLY A 87 -18.18 60.69 31.55
C GLY A 87 -18.35 60.78 33.07
N ILE A 88 -19.32 60.05 33.65
CA ILE A 88 -19.56 60.08 35.11
C ILE A 88 -18.45 59.38 35.91
N PHE A 89 -17.68 58.49 35.28
CA PHE A 89 -16.60 57.74 35.94
C PHE A 89 -15.21 58.37 35.75
N LEU A 90 -15.10 59.46 34.98
CA LEU A 90 -13.85 60.20 34.82
C LEU A 90 -13.48 60.84 36.17
N ASN A 91 -12.61 60.16 36.92
CA ASN A 91 -12.06 60.52 38.24
C ASN A 91 -12.80 59.98 39.49
N GLN A 92 -13.65 58.97 39.37
CA GLN A 92 -14.41 58.43 40.52
C GLN A 92 -14.31 56.91 40.62
N GLY A 93 -13.94 56.38 41.79
CA GLY A 93 -13.83 54.93 42.03
C GLY A 93 -15.18 54.26 42.28
N LYS A 94 -16.01 54.88 43.12
CA LYS A 94 -17.26 54.31 43.64
C LYS A 94 -18.40 55.34 43.64
N ILE A 95 -19.43 55.11 42.83
CA ILE A 95 -20.63 55.96 42.77
C ILE A 95 -21.79 55.24 43.46
N LYS A 96 -22.46 55.91 44.40
CA LYS A 96 -23.70 55.39 44.99
C LYS A 96 -24.88 55.93 44.21
N ALA A 97 -25.70 55.06 43.65
CA ALA A 97 -26.89 55.43 42.90
C ALA A 97 -28.17 55.02 43.64
N GLU A 98 -29.21 55.82 43.47
CA GLU A 98 -30.56 55.57 43.96
C GLU A 98 -31.54 55.86 42.83
N ILE A 99 -32.48 54.94 42.58
CA ILE A 99 -33.55 55.18 41.62
C ILE A 99 -34.68 55.87 42.34
N VAL A 100 -35.10 57.00 41.79
CA VAL A 100 -36.21 57.80 42.27
C VAL A 100 -37.33 57.73 41.25
N ILE A 101 -38.42 57.10 41.63
CA ILE A 101 -39.62 56.99 40.80
C ILE A 101 -40.62 58.01 41.33
N LYS A 102 -40.98 58.96 40.46
CA LYS A 102 -42.08 59.89 40.72
C LYS A 102 -43.31 59.37 40.00
N THR A 103 -44.30 58.98 40.81
CA THR A 103 -45.66 58.75 40.33
C THR A 103 -46.51 59.98 40.66
N ASP A 104 -47.68 60.11 40.04
CA ASP A 104 -48.59 61.24 40.27
C ASP A 104 -49.07 61.39 41.73
N LYS A 105 -48.84 60.36 42.57
CA LYS A 105 -49.35 60.32 43.95
C LYS A 105 -48.28 60.09 45.02
N ASP A 106 -47.15 59.46 44.70
CA ASP A 106 -46.09 59.15 45.67
C ASP A 106 -44.67 59.21 45.05
N ARG A 107 -43.70 59.59 45.88
CA ARG A 107 -42.26 59.45 45.58
C ARG A 107 -41.77 58.14 46.17
N ILE A 108 -41.42 57.19 45.30
CA ILE A 108 -40.80 55.94 45.69
C ILE A 108 -39.30 56.09 45.47
N THR A 109 -38.50 55.83 46.50
CA THR A 109 -37.05 55.70 46.33
C THR A 109 -36.60 54.30 46.68
N THR A 110 -35.61 53.82 45.94
CA THR A 110 -35.10 52.46 46.09
C THR A 110 -34.00 52.39 47.15
N ASN A 111 -33.56 51.18 47.50
CA ASN A 111 -32.28 51.03 48.18
C ASN A 111 -31.14 51.56 47.30
N GLN A 112 -30.08 52.08 47.94
CA GLN A 112 -28.88 52.50 47.25
C GLN A 112 -28.10 51.29 46.74
N PHE A 113 -27.67 51.36 45.49
CA PHE A 113 -26.72 50.43 44.87
C PHE A 113 -25.46 51.17 44.48
N THR A 114 -24.41 50.45 44.11
CA THR A 114 -23.10 51.06 43.87
C THR A 114 -22.53 50.63 42.53
N PHE A 115 -22.14 51.63 41.74
CA PHE A 115 -21.32 51.48 40.57
C PHE A 115 -19.85 51.62 40.96
N ASN A 116 -19.04 50.62 40.66
CA ASN A 116 -17.59 50.70 40.81
C ASN A 116 -16.98 50.82 39.41
N SER A 117 -16.12 51.81 39.24
CA SER A 117 -15.25 51.88 38.08
C SER A 117 -14.08 50.93 38.29
N ARG A 118 -13.96 49.89 37.46
CA ARG A 118 -12.68 49.16 37.32
C ARG A 118 -11.88 49.84 36.22
N ILE A 119 -11.33 51.01 36.52
CA ILE A 119 -10.07 51.38 35.88
C ILE A 119 -9.01 50.46 36.52
N PRO A 120 -8.11 49.81 35.77
CA PRO A 120 -6.88 49.30 36.37
C PRO A 120 -6.09 50.53 36.84
N ILE A 121 -6.33 50.94 38.08
CA ILE A 121 -5.56 51.99 38.76
C ILE A 121 -4.30 51.28 39.28
N ASP A 122 -3.16 51.53 38.64
CA ASP A 122 -1.87 51.26 39.26
C ASP A 122 -1.62 52.33 40.35
N ILE A 123 -0.88 51.96 41.40
CA ILE A 123 -0.96 52.53 42.76
C ILE A 123 -0.54 54.02 42.88
N ASP A 124 -0.16 54.70 41.81
CA ASP A 124 0.39 56.07 41.85
C ASP A 124 -0.27 57.10 40.90
N GLY A 125 -1.59 57.02 40.67
CA GLY A 125 -2.39 58.20 40.30
C GLY A 125 -2.13 58.90 38.95
N GLU A 126 -1.42 58.30 37.99
CA GLU A 126 -1.34 58.81 36.61
C GLU A 126 -2.25 58.02 35.66
N ALA A 127 -2.98 58.73 34.78
CA ALA A 127 -3.80 58.14 33.73
C ALA A 127 -2.93 57.28 32.79
N VAL A 128 -3.36 56.04 32.53
CA VAL A 128 -2.69 55.11 31.60
C VAL A 128 -2.46 55.81 30.25
N LYS A 129 -1.18 55.95 29.85
CA LYS A 129 -0.81 56.68 28.64
C LYS A 129 -1.39 55.97 27.39
N PRO A 130 -1.85 56.72 26.36
CA PRO A 130 -2.47 56.16 25.14
C PRO A 130 -1.65 55.07 24.44
N GLN A 131 -0.33 55.06 24.64
CA GLN A 131 0.58 54.07 24.06
C GLN A 131 0.32 52.64 24.55
N GLU A 132 -0.12 52.45 25.80
CA GLU A 132 -0.44 51.09 26.29
C GLU A 132 -1.75 50.58 25.66
N ILE A 133 -2.77 51.43 25.51
CA ILE A 133 -4.05 51.07 24.87
C ILE A 133 -3.85 50.68 23.39
N ILE A 134 -2.98 51.40 22.67
CA ILE A 134 -2.58 51.04 21.30
C ILE A 134 -1.94 49.64 21.29
N LEU A 135 -1.04 49.37 22.25
CA LEU A 135 -0.39 48.06 22.39
C LEU A 135 -1.39 46.91 22.64
N TRP A 136 -2.45 47.15 23.40
CA TRP A 136 -3.51 46.16 23.63
C TRP A 136 -4.38 45.92 22.40
N THR A 137 -4.64 46.97 21.62
CA THR A 137 -5.43 46.88 20.38
C THR A 137 -4.67 46.09 19.30
N GLU A 138 -3.38 46.39 19.11
CA GLU A 138 -2.50 45.63 18.20
C GLU A 138 -2.41 44.15 18.59
N LYS A 139 -2.30 43.84 19.89
CA LYS A 139 -2.32 42.46 20.38
C LYS A 139 -3.64 41.74 20.10
N ILE A 140 -4.78 42.42 20.19
CA ILE A 140 -6.10 41.82 19.89
C ILE A 140 -6.20 41.52 18.39
N GLU A 141 -5.79 42.45 17.52
CA GLU A 141 -5.77 42.21 16.07
C GLU A 141 -4.86 41.03 15.71
N GLU A 142 -3.67 40.93 16.33
CA GLU A 142 -2.76 39.78 16.16
C GLU A 142 -3.42 38.47 16.61
N ILE A 143 -4.11 38.46 17.75
CA ILE A 143 -4.85 37.29 18.25
C ILE A 143 -5.99 36.91 17.29
N GLU A 144 -6.74 37.88 16.76
CA GLU A 144 -7.82 37.63 15.81
C GLU A 144 -7.31 37.07 14.48
N GLU A 145 -6.20 37.60 13.95
CA GLU A 145 -5.53 37.02 12.78
C GLU A 145 -5.05 35.60 13.07
N ASN A 146 -4.45 35.36 14.23
CA ASN A 146 -4.04 34.02 14.65
C ASN A 146 -5.23 33.06 14.75
N ILE A 147 -6.37 33.50 15.31
CA ILE A 147 -7.61 32.70 15.39
C ILE A 147 -8.17 32.41 14.00
N LYS A 148 -8.21 33.39 13.09
CA LYS A 148 -8.62 33.18 11.69
C LYS A 148 -7.69 32.16 11.01
N GLY A 149 -6.38 32.29 11.23
CA GLY A 149 -5.37 31.35 10.77
C GLY A 149 -5.60 29.93 11.28
N ILE A 150 -5.91 29.78 12.58
CA ILE A 150 -6.23 28.49 13.21
C ILE A 150 -7.53 27.90 12.63
N LYS A 151 -8.60 28.70 12.53
CA LYS A 151 -9.89 28.25 11.97
C LYS A 151 -9.75 27.70 10.55
N SER A 152 -9.03 28.40 9.68
CA SER A 152 -8.77 27.93 8.31
C SER A 152 -7.94 26.63 8.24
N LYS A 153 -7.11 26.36 9.25
CA LYS A 153 -6.35 25.12 9.38
C LYS A 153 -7.21 23.99 9.93
N THR A 154 -8.13 24.27 10.86
CA THR A 154 -9.05 23.29 11.44
C THR A 154 -10.18 22.89 10.50
N ASP A 155 -10.62 23.74 9.57
CA ASP A 155 -11.61 23.37 8.54
C ASP A 155 -11.12 22.23 7.64
N LYS A 156 -9.80 22.03 7.57
CA LYS A 156 -9.17 20.92 6.86
C LYS A 156 -9.21 19.62 7.66
N ILE A 157 -9.54 19.65 8.95
CA ILE A 157 -9.61 18.48 9.84
C ILE A 157 -11.08 18.17 10.13
N LYS A 158 -11.59 17.06 9.60
CA LYS A 158 -12.95 16.58 9.85
C LYS A 158 -12.89 15.32 10.73
N VAL A 159 -13.46 15.40 11.93
CA VAL A 159 -13.72 14.23 12.78
C VAL A 159 -15.20 13.87 12.60
N LYS A 160 -15.47 12.74 11.95
CA LYS A 160 -16.84 12.22 11.75
C LYS A 160 -17.16 11.15 12.80
N SER A 161 -18.44 10.92 13.05
CA SER A 161 -18.91 9.83 13.93
C SER A 161 -18.28 8.49 13.55
N GLY A 162 -18.05 7.61 14.54
CA GLY A 162 -17.45 6.29 14.30
C GLY A 162 -15.92 6.31 14.23
N ASN A 163 -15.24 7.24 14.93
CA ASN A 163 -13.76 7.33 14.99
C ASN A 163 -13.07 7.52 13.63
N ASN A 164 -13.64 8.36 12.76
CA ASN A 164 -13.06 8.68 11.46
C ASN A 164 -12.30 10.02 11.52
N TYR A 165 -11.06 10.04 11.00
CA TYR A 165 -10.17 11.22 11.01
C TYR A 165 -9.77 11.60 9.60
N PHE A 166 -10.23 12.76 9.12
CA PHE A 166 -9.91 13.26 7.78
C PHE A 166 -9.14 14.58 7.84
N ILE A 167 -8.04 14.70 7.08
CA ILE A 167 -7.20 15.89 7.02
C ILE A 167 -6.91 16.23 5.55
N GLY A 168 -7.42 17.35 5.06
CA GLY A 168 -7.19 17.81 3.69
C GLY A 168 -8.46 18.37 3.04
N ASN A 169 -8.27 19.20 2.01
CA ASN A 169 -9.41 19.70 1.23
C ASN A 169 -10.11 18.53 0.52
N VAL A 170 -11.44 18.46 0.64
CA VAL A 170 -12.30 17.35 0.13
C VAL A 170 -12.05 15.97 0.79
N ALA A 171 -11.15 15.87 1.76
CA ALA A 171 -10.93 14.61 2.47
C ALA A 171 -12.21 14.16 3.21
N GLY A 172 -12.64 12.92 2.96
CA GLY A 172 -13.85 12.33 3.55
C GLY A 172 -15.15 13.10 3.32
N GLU A 173 -15.24 14.00 2.33
CA GLU A 173 -16.37 14.93 2.18
C GLU A 173 -17.72 14.22 2.01
N PHE A 174 -17.79 13.28 1.07
CA PHE A 174 -18.98 12.49 0.77
C PHE A 174 -19.04 11.18 1.56
N ALA A 175 -18.18 11.00 2.57
CA ALA A 175 -18.24 9.82 3.41
C ALA A 175 -19.54 9.82 4.25
N THR A 176 -20.39 8.81 4.07
CA THR A 176 -21.74 8.71 4.69
C THR A 176 -21.84 7.62 5.77
N GLY A 177 -20.83 6.76 5.92
CA GLY A 177 -20.80 5.70 6.92
C GLY A 177 -19.44 5.02 7.05
N GLY A 178 -19.40 3.94 7.82
CA GLY A 178 -18.17 3.23 8.18
C GLY A 178 -17.46 3.82 9.41
N MET A 179 -16.55 3.04 10.01
CA MET A 179 -15.86 3.40 11.25
C MET A 179 -14.35 3.20 11.16
N ASN A 180 -13.61 3.87 12.05
CA ASN A 180 -12.18 3.73 12.24
C ASN A 180 -11.33 3.99 10.99
N ASN A 181 -11.70 4.99 10.17
CA ASN A 181 -10.94 5.34 8.97
C ASN A 181 -10.03 6.56 9.20
N ILE A 182 -8.87 6.56 8.56
CA ILE A 182 -7.95 7.70 8.49
C ILE A 182 -7.83 8.12 7.02
N GLY A 183 -8.02 9.40 6.71
CA GLY A 183 -7.80 9.94 5.35
C GLY A 183 -7.02 11.24 5.41
N ILE A 184 -5.84 11.30 4.80
CA ILE A 184 -4.95 12.47 4.82
C ILE A 184 -4.54 12.82 3.39
N GLY A 185 -4.81 14.05 2.95
CA GLY A 185 -4.47 14.55 1.62
C GLY A 185 -5.67 15.11 0.87
N PHE A 186 -5.41 15.84 -0.21
CA PHE A 186 -6.46 16.37 -1.09
C PHE A 186 -7.30 15.21 -1.66
N GLN A 187 -8.63 15.28 -1.49
CA GLN A 187 -9.60 14.29 -1.98
C GLN A 187 -9.33 12.84 -1.49
N SER A 188 -8.56 12.66 -0.41
CA SER A 188 -8.34 11.35 0.19
C SER A 188 -9.65 10.81 0.78
N PHE A 189 -9.96 9.55 0.50
CA PHE A 189 -11.12 8.83 1.06
C PHE A 189 -12.48 9.54 0.84
N ALA A 190 -12.66 10.23 -0.30
CA ALA A 190 -13.76 11.17 -0.50
C ALA A 190 -15.17 10.55 -0.52
N PHE A 191 -15.36 9.35 -1.09
CA PHE A 191 -16.70 8.80 -1.41
C PHE A 191 -17.17 7.60 -0.56
N ASN A 192 -16.62 7.39 0.64
CA ASN A 192 -16.89 6.19 1.45
C ASN A 192 -18.34 6.08 1.97
N GLU A 193 -19.08 5.08 1.51
CA GLU A 193 -20.47 4.83 1.94
C GLU A 193 -20.53 3.99 3.23
N ARG A 194 -19.76 2.90 3.32
CA ARG A 194 -19.83 1.93 4.44
C ARG A 194 -18.49 1.31 4.86
N GLY A 195 -17.42 1.56 4.13
CA GLY A 195 -16.10 0.95 4.38
C GLY A 195 -15.52 1.32 5.74
N SER A 196 -14.90 0.36 6.43
CA SER A 196 -14.33 0.56 7.77
C SER A 196 -12.87 0.12 7.86
N ASN A 197 -12.15 0.63 8.86
CA ASN A 197 -10.75 0.30 9.16
C ASN A 197 -9.77 0.58 8.01
N ASN A 198 -9.99 1.63 7.22
CA ASN A 198 -9.10 1.99 6.13
C ASN A 198 -8.12 3.10 6.54
N THR A 199 -6.89 3.06 6.01
CA THR A 199 -5.91 4.14 6.12
C THR A 199 -5.59 4.66 4.73
N ALA A 200 -5.87 5.93 4.46
CA ALA A 200 -5.58 6.61 3.20
C ALA A 200 -4.70 7.83 3.47
N MET A 201 -3.51 7.89 2.87
CA MET A 201 -2.53 8.97 3.05
C MET A 201 -1.90 9.33 1.72
N GLY A 202 -2.23 10.50 1.19
CA GLY A 202 -1.79 10.99 -0.12
C GLY A 202 -2.96 11.60 -0.88
N SER A 203 -2.67 12.51 -1.80
CA SER A 203 -3.70 13.06 -2.69
C SER A 203 -4.37 11.93 -3.49
N ASP A 204 -5.69 11.96 -3.62
CA ASP A 204 -6.52 10.96 -4.31
C ASP A 204 -6.45 9.53 -3.76
N SER A 205 -5.76 9.30 -2.63
CA SER A 205 -5.65 7.96 -2.04
C SER A 205 -7.04 7.44 -1.64
N LEU A 206 -7.39 6.22 -2.10
CA LEU A 206 -8.66 5.56 -1.77
C LEU A 206 -9.91 6.40 -2.12
N SER A 207 -9.80 7.35 -3.06
CA SER A 207 -10.83 8.38 -3.25
C SER A 207 -12.18 7.83 -3.74
N ALA A 208 -12.19 6.77 -4.56
CA ALA A 208 -13.41 6.17 -5.09
C ALA A 208 -14.06 5.09 -4.19
N ASN A 209 -13.51 4.83 -3.00
CA ASN A 209 -13.99 3.76 -2.12
C ASN A 209 -15.45 3.97 -1.73
N ARG A 210 -16.29 2.96 -1.94
CA ARG A 210 -17.70 2.98 -1.49
C ARG A 210 -17.90 2.07 -0.30
N THR A 211 -17.51 0.79 -0.41
CA THR A 211 -17.78 -0.21 0.63
C THR A 211 -16.55 -1.00 1.07
N GLY A 212 -15.40 -0.80 0.44
CA GLY A 212 -14.16 -1.52 0.75
C GLY A 212 -13.67 -1.24 2.18
N SER A 213 -13.21 -2.28 2.87
CA SER A 213 -12.75 -2.24 4.25
C SER A 213 -11.33 -2.82 4.40
N ASN A 214 -10.66 -2.46 5.49
CA ASN A 214 -9.32 -2.94 5.86
C ASN A 214 -8.23 -2.65 4.82
N ASN A 215 -8.35 -1.55 4.05
CA ASN A 215 -7.35 -1.18 3.05
C ASN A 215 -6.32 -0.18 3.61
N ILE A 216 -5.06 -0.31 3.19
CA ILE A 216 -3.99 0.65 3.46
C ILE A 216 -3.55 1.27 2.13
N ALA A 217 -3.74 2.56 1.94
CA ALA A 217 -3.38 3.31 0.74
C ALA A 217 -2.47 4.49 1.10
N VAL A 218 -1.16 4.36 0.89
CA VAL A 218 -0.18 5.43 1.16
C VAL A 218 0.55 5.80 -0.13
N GLY A 219 0.43 7.06 -0.55
CA GLY A 219 1.01 7.59 -1.78
C GLY A 219 -0.02 8.30 -2.66
N TYR A 220 0.46 9.16 -3.57
CA TYR A 220 -0.40 9.85 -4.53
C TYR A 220 -1.14 8.83 -5.41
N GLY A 221 -2.47 8.89 -5.41
CA GLY A 221 -3.32 8.00 -6.22
C GLY A 221 -3.25 6.52 -5.85
N SER A 222 -2.69 6.16 -4.69
CA SER A 222 -2.69 4.77 -4.22
C SER A 222 -4.14 4.29 -3.99
N LEU A 223 -4.50 3.13 -4.54
CA LEU A 223 -5.87 2.57 -4.47
C LEU A 223 -6.97 3.55 -4.92
N LYS A 224 -6.66 4.52 -5.79
CA LYS A 224 -7.58 5.60 -6.20
C LYS A 224 -8.93 5.08 -6.69
N GLY A 225 -8.92 4.04 -7.52
CA GLY A 225 -10.09 3.45 -8.15
C GLY A 225 -10.84 2.43 -7.29
N ASN A 226 -10.38 2.11 -6.07
CA ASN A 226 -10.98 1.03 -5.26
C ASN A 226 -12.44 1.34 -5.01
N ILE A 227 -13.37 0.45 -5.38
CA ILE A 227 -14.82 0.65 -5.20
C ILE A 227 -15.31 -0.21 -4.04
N ARG A 228 -15.02 -1.51 -4.08
CA ARG A 228 -15.49 -2.52 -3.09
C ARG A 228 -14.42 -3.47 -2.59
N GLY A 229 -13.20 -3.40 -3.13
CA GLY A 229 -12.08 -4.27 -2.73
C GLY A 229 -11.74 -4.12 -1.25
N ASN A 230 -11.48 -5.25 -0.60
CA ASN A 230 -11.10 -5.33 0.81
C ASN A 230 -9.65 -5.79 0.96
N ASP A 231 -9.07 -5.54 2.14
CA ASP A 231 -7.80 -6.14 2.56
C ASP A 231 -6.62 -5.87 1.60
N ASN A 232 -6.64 -4.74 0.89
CA ASN A 232 -5.56 -4.35 -0.02
C ASN A 232 -4.53 -3.42 0.65
N ILE A 233 -3.25 -3.59 0.32
CA ILE A 233 -2.15 -2.73 0.75
C ILE A 233 -1.53 -2.08 -0.49
N GLY A 234 -1.80 -0.80 -0.73
CA GLY A 234 -1.17 0.02 -1.76
C GLY A 234 -0.19 1.03 -1.15
N LEU A 235 1.12 0.84 -1.32
CA LEU A 235 2.16 1.76 -0.84
C LEU A 235 3.04 2.25 -1.99
N GLY A 236 2.87 3.50 -2.42
CA GLY A 236 3.66 4.10 -3.49
C GLY A 236 2.85 5.03 -4.39
N PHE A 237 3.54 5.71 -5.30
CA PHE A 237 2.89 6.54 -6.31
C PHE A 237 2.08 5.63 -7.26
N GLN A 238 0.76 5.81 -7.26
CA GLN A 238 -0.20 5.07 -8.07
C GLN A 238 -0.15 3.54 -7.91
N ALA A 239 0.26 3.03 -6.75
CA ALA A 239 0.13 1.61 -6.43
C ALA A 239 -1.35 1.19 -6.40
N LEU A 240 -1.73 0.09 -7.05
CA LEU A 240 -3.12 -0.40 -7.14
C LEU A 240 -4.13 0.66 -7.64
N CYS A 241 -3.68 1.63 -8.46
CA CYS A 241 -4.45 2.83 -8.81
C CYS A 241 -5.82 2.52 -9.44
N ARG A 242 -5.89 1.50 -10.31
CA ARG A 242 -7.13 1.11 -11.00
C ARG A 242 -7.91 -0.02 -10.33
N ASN A 243 -7.49 -0.52 -9.16
CA ASN A 243 -8.19 -1.61 -8.47
C ASN A 243 -9.66 -1.23 -8.28
N THR A 244 -10.63 -2.06 -8.66
CA THR A 244 -12.07 -1.74 -8.49
C THR A 244 -12.74 -2.67 -7.48
N LEU A 245 -12.64 -3.98 -7.71
CA LEU A 245 -13.26 -5.03 -6.90
C LEU A 245 -12.24 -6.02 -6.32
N GLY A 246 -11.00 -6.00 -6.81
CA GLY A 246 -9.93 -6.88 -6.34
C GLY A 246 -9.68 -6.75 -4.85
N PHE A 247 -9.39 -7.87 -4.18
CA PHE A 247 -9.17 -7.93 -2.74
C PHE A 247 -7.90 -8.72 -2.40
N SER A 248 -7.41 -8.53 -1.18
CA SER A 248 -6.22 -9.21 -0.67
C SER A 248 -4.95 -9.02 -1.51
N ASN A 249 -4.83 -7.87 -2.20
CA ASN A 249 -3.63 -7.54 -2.98
C ASN A 249 -2.64 -6.70 -2.17
N ILE A 250 -1.35 -6.95 -2.35
CA ILE A 250 -0.25 -6.14 -1.85
C ILE A 250 0.44 -5.50 -3.06
N GLY A 251 0.42 -4.17 -3.18
CA GLY A 251 1.13 -3.40 -4.19
C GLY A 251 2.04 -2.37 -3.53
N ILE A 252 3.35 -2.56 -3.61
CA ILE A 252 4.36 -1.70 -2.99
C ILE A 252 5.37 -1.24 -4.05
N GLY A 253 5.37 0.05 -4.37
CA GLY A 253 6.28 0.67 -5.35
C GLY A 253 5.57 1.64 -6.29
N TYR A 254 6.37 2.31 -7.13
CA TYR A 254 5.85 3.14 -8.21
C TYR A 254 5.04 2.26 -9.19
N LYS A 255 3.75 2.54 -9.37
CA LYS A 255 2.85 1.82 -10.29
C LYS A 255 2.78 0.30 -10.11
N SER A 256 3.10 -0.21 -8.93
CA SER A 256 2.90 -1.62 -8.59
C SER A 256 1.40 -1.97 -8.69
N LEU A 257 1.04 -3.01 -9.48
CA LEU A 257 -0.36 -3.39 -9.77
C LEU A 257 -1.26 -2.26 -10.30
N TRP A 258 -0.70 -1.32 -11.08
CA TRP A 258 -1.39 -0.11 -11.51
C TRP A 258 -2.72 -0.39 -12.25
N SER A 259 -2.77 -1.38 -13.14
CA SER A 259 -3.93 -1.72 -13.98
C SER A 259 -4.92 -2.69 -13.34
N ASN A 260 -4.66 -3.20 -12.13
CA ASN A 260 -5.51 -4.24 -11.53
C ASN A 260 -6.95 -3.76 -11.47
N THR A 261 -7.93 -4.56 -11.87
CA THR A 261 -9.35 -4.20 -11.79
C THR A 261 -10.09 -5.12 -10.83
N THR A 262 -10.04 -6.43 -11.08
CA THR A 262 -10.73 -7.46 -10.28
C THR A 262 -9.79 -8.55 -9.76
N GLY A 263 -8.51 -8.53 -10.14
CA GLY A 263 -7.52 -9.50 -9.68
C GLY A 263 -7.38 -9.52 -8.16
N GLN A 264 -7.14 -10.70 -7.59
CA GLN A 264 -7.12 -10.99 -6.15
C GLN A 264 -5.86 -11.78 -5.78
N ASP A 265 -5.48 -11.69 -4.50
CA ASP A 265 -4.39 -12.44 -3.89
C ASP A 265 -3.02 -12.24 -4.58
N ASN A 266 -2.78 -11.05 -5.15
CA ASN A 266 -1.51 -10.73 -5.80
C ASN A 266 -0.55 -10.02 -4.85
N ILE A 267 0.74 -10.35 -4.93
CA ILE A 267 1.84 -9.66 -4.24
C ILE A 267 2.73 -9.00 -5.29
N SER A 268 2.78 -7.69 -5.31
CA SER A 268 3.62 -6.87 -6.18
C SER A 268 4.50 -5.96 -5.34
N ILE A 269 5.82 -6.11 -5.46
CA ILE A 269 6.81 -5.31 -4.72
C ILE A 269 7.92 -4.88 -5.67
N GLY A 270 7.90 -3.62 -6.10
CA GLY A 270 8.86 -3.07 -7.06
C GLY A 270 8.24 -1.99 -7.93
N ALA A 271 9.07 -1.19 -8.59
CA ALA A 271 8.58 -0.26 -9.60
C ALA A 271 8.04 -1.04 -10.80
N SER A 272 6.79 -0.77 -11.19
CA SER A 272 6.12 -1.39 -12.34
C SER A 272 6.03 -2.93 -12.30
N ALA A 273 6.17 -3.53 -11.12
CA ALA A 273 5.89 -4.95 -10.94
C ALA A 273 4.38 -5.20 -11.13
N LEU A 274 4.01 -6.18 -11.95
CA LEU A 274 2.61 -6.48 -12.27
C LEU A 274 1.83 -5.24 -12.78
N GLU A 275 2.46 -4.27 -13.45
CA GLU A 275 1.84 -2.99 -13.84
C GLU A 275 0.57 -3.20 -14.69
N TYR A 276 0.59 -4.15 -15.62
CA TYR A 276 -0.52 -4.40 -16.54
C TYR A 276 -1.52 -5.47 -16.09
N ASN A 277 -1.36 -6.10 -14.91
CA ASN A 277 -2.33 -7.09 -14.40
C ASN A 277 -3.73 -6.48 -14.36
N THR A 278 -4.72 -7.10 -15.01
CA THR A 278 -6.10 -6.59 -14.99
C THR A 278 -7.04 -7.48 -14.17
N THR A 279 -7.03 -8.78 -14.43
CA THR A 279 -7.93 -9.77 -13.80
C THR A 279 -7.19 -10.97 -13.19
N GLY A 280 -5.88 -11.07 -13.44
CA GLY A 280 -5.01 -12.15 -12.97
C GLY A 280 -4.94 -12.27 -11.44
N ASN A 281 -4.81 -13.50 -10.96
CA ASN A 281 -4.90 -13.85 -9.53
C ASN A 281 -3.68 -14.64 -9.06
N ASN A 282 -3.39 -14.57 -7.76
CA ASN A 282 -2.36 -15.38 -7.12
C ASN A 282 -0.95 -15.21 -7.74
N ASN A 283 -0.63 -14.02 -8.24
CA ASN A 283 0.69 -13.73 -8.80
C ASN A 283 1.60 -13.09 -7.74
N ILE A 284 2.87 -13.46 -7.74
CA ILE A 284 3.91 -12.86 -6.90
C ILE A 284 4.95 -12.23 -7.82
N GLY A 285 4.98 -10.91 -7.94
CA GLY A 285 5.98 -10.14 -8.67
C GLY A 285 6.84 -9.30 -7.73
N ILE A 286 8.12 -9.65 -7.55
CA ILE A 286 9.05 -8.93 -6.67
C ILE A 286 10.28 -8.49 -7.47
N GLY A 287 10.47 -7.19 -7.65
CA GLY A 287 11.55 -6.62 -8.45
C GLY A 287 11.00 -5.64 -9.48
N ARG A 288 11.86 -4.73 -9.96
CA ARG A 288 11.45 -3.78 -11.00
C ARG A 288 11.02 -4.53 -12.27
N ASP A 289 9.85 -4.20 -12.81
CA ASP A 289 9.29 -4.79 -14.03
C ASP A 289 9.12 -6.33 -13.99
N SER A 290 9.04 -6.94 -12.79
CA SER A 290 8.71 -8.37 -12.70
C SER A 290 7.25 -8.60 -13.05
N LEU A 291 6.98 -9.59 -13.91
CA LEU A 291 5.62 -9.91 -14.41
C LEU A 291 4.90 -8.68 -15.01
N ASN A 292 5.61 -7.78 -15.69
CA ASN A 292 5.06 -6.47 -16.08
C ASN A 292 3.83 -6.59 -17.01
N CYS A 293 3.86 -7.51 -17.98
CA CYS A 293 2.89 -7.66 -19.08
C CYS A 293 1.67 -8.57 -18.82
N VAL A 294 1.46 -9.04 -17.60
CA VAL A 294 0.35 -9.98 -17.33
C VAL A 294 -0.98 -9.24 -17.53
N GLU A 295 -1.90 -9.70 -18.38
CA GLU A 295 -3.24 -9.09 -18.47
C GLU A 295 -4.25 -9.93 -17.69
N GLU A 296 -4.19 -11.26 -17.82
CA GLU A 296 -5.10 -12.23 -17.17
C GLU A 296 -4.38 -13.45 -16.54
N THR A 297 -3.04 -13.50 -16.57
CA THR A 297 -2.29 -14.67 -16.07
C THR A 297 -2.47 -14.86 -14.57
N SER A 298 -2.33 -16.10 -14.12
CA SER A 298 -2.51 -16.43 -12.70
C SER A 298 -1.49 -17.46 -12.25
N ARG A 299 -1.22 -17.46 -10.94
CA ARG A 299 -0.34 -18.43 -10.26
C ARG A 299 1.13 -18.36 -10.71
N ASN A 300 1.61 -17.19 -11.11
CA ASN A 300 3.01 -16.99 -11.48
C ASN A 300 3.83 -16.38 -10.34
N ILE A 301 5.08 -16.80 -10.18
CA ILE A 301 6.04 -16.27 -9.20
C ILE A 301 7.24 -15.71 -9.96
N GLY A 302 7.32 -14.39 -10.11
CA GLY A 302 8.47 -13.66 -10.62
C GLY A 302 9.22 -12.95 -9.48
N ILE A 303 10.48 -13.30 -9.25
CA ILE A 303 11.34 -12.63 -8.27
C ILE A 303 12.66 -12.26 -8.94
N GLY A 304 12.93 -10.97 -9.06
CA GLY A 304 14.08 -10.39 -9.75
C GLY A 304 13.64 -9.32 -10.75
N LYS A 305 14.57 -8.43 -11.11
CA LYS A 305 14.28 -7.42 -12.13
C LYS A 305 13.95 -8.11 -13.45
N GLU A 306 12.82 -7.74 -14.06
CA GLU A 306 12.35 -8.25 -15.35
C GLU A 306 12.16 -9.79 -15.38
N SER A 307 11.98 -10.46 -14.23
CA SER A 307 11.60 -11.88 -14.21
C SER A 307 10.18 -12.05 -14.77
N LEU A 308 9.99 -13.03 -15.67
CA LEU A 308 8.72 -13.31 -16.37
C LEU A 308 8.13 -12.08 -17.10
N GLY A 309 9.01 -11.27 -17.69
CA GLY A 309 8.68 -9.95 -18.24
C GLY A 309 7.66 -9.91 -19.39
N SER A 310 7.43 -11.02 -20.09
CA SER A 310 6.55 -11.14 -21.28
C SER A 310 5.42 -12.17 -21.12
N CYS A 311 5.15 -12.66 -19.91
CA CYS A 311 4.10 -13.66 -19.63
C CYS A 311 2.67 -13.10 -19.79
N TYR A 312 2.05 -13.32 -20.96
CA TYR A 312 0.70 -12.85 -21.30
C TYR A 312 -0.42 -13.80 -20.90
N ASP A 313 -0.27 -15.10 -21.17
CA ASP A 313 -1.27 -16.15 -20.90
C ASP A 313 -0.70 -17.34 -20.10
N GLY A 314 0.62 -17.41 -19.97
CA GLY A 314 1.31 -18.46 -19.20
C GLY A 314 0.89 -18.51 -17.74
N ARG A 315 0.74 -19.71 -17.18
CA ARG A 315 0.33 -19.93 -15.78
C ARG A 315 1.31 -20.83 -15.07
N ASP A 316 1.26 -20.79 -13.74
CA ASP A 316 1.97 -21.76 -12.90
C ASP A 316 3.50 -21.74 -13.10
N ASN A 317 4.06 -20.60 -13.54
CA ASN A 317 5.49 -20.42 -13.76
C ASN A 317 6.20 -19.85 -12.53
N ILE A 318 7.42 -20.30 -12.26
CA ILE A 318 8.31 -19.79 -11.22
C ILE A 318 9.59 -19.30 -11.88
N GLY A 319 9.82 -17.99 -11.87
CA GLY A 319 11.04 -17.34 -12.32
C GLY A 319 11.73 -16.60 -11.18
N ILE A 320 12.90 -17.06 -10.73
CA ILE A 320 13.70 -16.39 -9.70
C ILE A 320 15.09 -16.05 -10.23
N GLY A 321 15.38 -14.77 -10.44
CA GLY A 321 16.65 -14.25 -10.96
C GLY A 321 16.45 -13.01 -11.83
N TYR A 322 17.56 -12.38 -12.25
CA TYR A 322 17.52 -11.30 -13.23
C TYR A 322 17.13 -11.84 -14.61
N GLN A 323 16.06 -11.32 -15.23
CA GLN A 323 15.58 -11.69 -16.58
C GLN A 323 15.44 -13.21 -16.81
N CYS A 324 14.99 -13.98 -15.81
CA CYS A 324 14.65 -15.38 -16.05
C CYS A 324 13.26 -15.51 -16.69
N LEU A 325 13.11 -16.44 -17.63
CA LEU A 325 11.87 -16.65 -18.41
C LEU A 325 11.29 -15.35 -18.99
N TYR A 326 12.13 -14.37 -19.33
CA TYR A 326 11.65 -13.04 -19.72
C TYR A 326 10.69 -13.08 -20.90
N TYR A 327 10.96 -13.94 -21.90
CA TYR A 327 10.17 -14.02 -23.14
C TYR A 327 9.07 -15.08 -23.12
N ILE A 328 8.78 -15.71 -21.98
CA ILE A 328 7.66 -16.66 -21.92
C ILE A 328 6.37 -15.88 -22.11
N GLU A 329 5.56 -16.24 -23.10
CA GLU A 329 4.27 -15.57 -23.39
C GLU A 329 3.13 -16.46 -22.87
N ASP A 330 3.02 -17.68 -23.42
CA ASP A 330 1.90 -18.60 -23.17
C ASP A 330 2.33 -19.89 -22.46
N GLY A 331 3.64 -20.09 -22.31
CA GLY A 331 4.21 -21.27 -21.66
C GLY A 331 3.81 -21.37 -20.18
N SER A 332 3.54 -22.58 -19.72
CA SER A 332 3.02 -22.86 -18.38
C SER A 332 3.80 -23.96 -17.66
N ASP A 333 3.68 -24.00 -16.33
CA ASP A 333 4.29 -25.04 -15.48
C ASP A 333 5.83 -25.08 -15.52
N ASN A 334 6.48 -23.93 -15.76
CA ASN A 334 7.94 -23.87 -15.84
C ASN A 334 8.58 -23.36 -14.55
N ILE A 335 9.77 -23.88 -14.23
CA ILE A 335 10.60 -23.40 -13.12
C ILE A 335 11.96 -22.96 -13.67
N ALA A 336 12.30 -21.67 -13.56
CA ALA A 336 13.60 -21.13 -13.88
C ALA A 336 14.22 -20.42 -12.67
N LEU A 337 15.39 -20.89 -12.25
CA LEU A 337 16.13 -20.34 -11.11
C LEU A 337 17.54 -19.93 -11.56
N GLY A 338 17.91 -18.67 -11.34
CA GLY A 338 19.21 -18.09 -11.67
C GLY A 338 19.13 -16.99 -12.73
N ASP A 339 20.14 -16.11 -12.73
CA ASP A 339 20.22 -14.99 -13.69
C ASP A 339 20.24 -15.49 -15.13
N TYR A 340 19.37 -14.90 -15.96
CA TYR A 340 19.17 -15.26 -17.36
C TYR A 340 18.79 -16.73 -17.60
N SER A 341 18.26 -17.42 -16.58
CA SER A 341 17.80 -18.80 -16.73
C SER A 341 16.56 -18.85 -17.62
N SER A 342 16.60 -19.67 -18.66
CA SER A 342 15.58 -19.80 -19.71
C SER A 342 15.15 -18.46 -20.32
N LEU A 343 16.10 -17.53 -20.44
CA LEU A 343 15.87 -16.32 -21.22
C LEU A 343 15.72 -16.68 -22.71
N TYR A 344 16.61 -17.53 -23.21
CA TYR A 344 16.66 -17.97 -24.60
C TYR A 344 16.74 -19.50 -24.69
N THR A 345 16.40 -20.02 -25.86
CA THR A 345 16.68 -21.40 -26.24
C THR A 345 18.19 -21.59 -26.52
N ILE A 346 18.65 -22.83 -26.71
CA ILE A 346 20.08 -23.08 -27.03
C ILE A 346 20.42 -22.50 -28.41
N GLU A 347 19.43 -22.39 -29.30
CA GLU A 347 19.59 -21.74 -30.59
C GLU A 347 19.50 -20.20 -30.54
N GLY A 348 19.35 -19.60 -29.36
CA GLY A 348 19.25 -18.14 -29.21
C GLY A 348 17.89 -17.59 -29.66
N ASN A 349 16.88 -18.45 -29.80
CA ASN A 349 15.50 -18.02 -29.99
C ASN A 349 14.87 -17.68 -28.63
N ASP A 350 13.79 -16.93 -28.64
CA ASP A 350 13.04 -16.59 -27.43
C ASP A 350 12.31 -17.83 -26.87
N VAL A 351 12.30 -18.00 -25.54
CA VAL A 351 11.55 -19.08 -24.87
C VAL A 351 10.10 -18.64 -24.69
N ILE A 352 9.27 -18.85 -25.72
CA ILE A 352 7.91 -18.27 -25.78
C ILE A 352 6.84 -19.20 -25.16
N SER A 353 6.82 -20.47 -25.57
CA SER A 353 5.68 -21.38 -25.27
C SER A 353 6.10 -22.72 -24.66
N TYR A 354 7.25 -22.76 -23.97
CA TYR A 354 7.70 -24.00 -23.33
C TYR A 354 6.82 -24.34 -22.14
N ASN A 355 6.62 -25.63 -21.90
CA ASN A 355 5.77 -26.13 -20.82
C ASN A 355 6.48 -27.21 -19.99
N ASN A 356 6.12 -27.30 -18.71
CA ASN A 356 6.55 -28.38 -17.82
C ASN A 356 8.08 -28.58 -17.80
N SER A 357 8.84 -27.48 -17.81
CA SER A 357 10.30 -27.51 -17.85
C SER A 357 10.95 -26.86 -16.64
N ILE A 358 12.09 -27.41 -16.22
CA ILE A 358 12.86 -26.97 -15.05
C ILE A 358 14.28 -26.58 -15.49
N ALA A 359 14.69 -25.34 -15.25
CA ALA A 359 16.01 -24.81 -15.55
C ALA A 359 16.65 -24.17 -14.31
N ILE A 360 17.66 -24.83 -13.76
CA ILE A 360 18.32 -24.39 -12.52
C ILE A 360 19.78 -24.04 -12.81
N GLY A 361 20.13 -22.78 -12.58
CA GLY A 361 21.48 -22.22 -12.72
C GLY A 361 21.52 -20.98 -13.63
N THR A 362 22.52 -20.13 -13.43
CA THR A 362 22.76 -18.95 -14.29
C THR A 362 22.96 -19.36 -15.75
N LYS A 363 22.26 -18.68 -16.68
CA LYS A 363 22.35 -18.92 -18.12
C LYS A 363 22.11 -20.39 -18.50
N THR A 364 21.10 -20.99 -17.88
CA THR A 364 20.63 -22.33 -18.23
C THR A 364 19.59 -22.20 -19.33
N TYR A 365 19.82 -22.79 -20.50
CA TYR A 365 18.92 -22.67 -21.66
C TYR A 365 18.15 -23.97 -21.86
N LEU A 366 16.83 -23.92 -21.92
CA LEU A 366 16.02 -25.08 -22.25
C LEU A 366 16.03 -25.32 -23.77
N SER A 367 16.01 -26.58 -24.19
CA SER A 367 15.90 -26.96 -25.60
C SER A 367 14.46 -27.29 -26.01
N SER A 368 13.59 -27.62 -25.06
CA SER A 368 12.18 -27.92 -25.29
C SER A 368 11.37 -27.87 -24.00
N SER A 369 10.07 -28.14 -24.13
CA SER A 369 9.17 -28.55 -23.04
C SER A 369 9.58 -29.90 -22.43
N ASP A 370 9.05 -30.21 -21.25
CA ASP A 370 9.19 -31.50 -20.55
C ASP A 370 10.64 -31.88 -20.18
N GLN A 371 11.48 -30.88 -19.92
CA GLN A 371 12.91 -31.09 -19.66
C GLN A 371 13.34 -30.55 -18.29
N VAL A 372 14.23 -31.29 -17.63
CA VAL A 372 14.98 -30.81 -16.46
C VAL A 372 16.43 -30.58 -16.85
N ARG A 373 16.89 -29.33 -16.73
CA ARG A 373 18.27 -28.93 -16.96
C ARG A 373 18.89 -28.32 -15.70
N LEU A 374 20.03 -28.89 -15.30
CA LEU A 374 20.82 -28.48 -14.15
C LEU A 374 22.14 -27.85 -14.62
N GLY A 375 22.16 -26.53 -14.72
CA GLY A 375 23.32 -25.72 -15.09
C GLY A 375 23.61 -25.65 -16.59
N ASN A 376 24.80 -25.15 -16.90
CA ASN A 376 25.32 -24.95 -18.25
C ASN A 376 26.65 -25.72 -18.47
N THR A 377 27.32 -25.48 -19.60
CA THR A 377 28.57 -26.17 -19.99
C THR A 377 29.75 -25.99 -19.03
N ASN A 378 29.66 -25.04 -18.09
CA ASN A 378 30.69 -24.78 -17.09
C ASN A 378 30.36 -25.41 -15.72
N ASN A 379 29.21 -26.07 -15.57
CA ASN A 379 28.81 -26.73 -14.34
C ASN A 379 29.13 -28.23 -14.38
N ASN A 380 29.49 -28.78 -13.22
CA ASN A 380 29.51 -30.22 -12.99
C ASN A 380 28.44 -30.54 -11.95
N VAL A 381 27.59 -31.53 -12.23
CA VAL A 381 26.64 -32.05 -11.23
C VAL A 381 27.40 -33.01 -10.32
N TYR A 382 27.63 -32.59 -9.07
CA TYR A 382 28.30 -33.40 -8.05
C TYR A 382 27.28 -33.95 -7.06
N THR A 383 27.30 -35.26 -6.85
CA THR A 383 26.40 -35.99 -5.94
C THR A 383 27.24 -36.92 -5.05
N TYR A 384 26.88 -37.03 -3.77
CA TYR A 384 27.56 -37.93 -2.83
C TYR A 384 27.14 -39.40 -3.01
N GLY A 385 25.92 -39.65 -3.50
CA GLY A 385 25.38 -40.97 -3.81
C GLY A 385 24.92 -41.07 -5.26
N SER A 386 24.59 -42.29 -5.70
CA SER A 386 24.06 -42.53 -7.04
C SER A 386 22.70 -41.87 -7.27
N VAL A 387 22.46 -41.46 -8.52
CA VAL A 387 21.12 -41.13 -9.00
C VAL A 387 20.39 -42.44 -9.26
N HIS A 388 19.22 -42.62 -8.64
CA HIS A 388 18.43 -43.83 -8.75
C HIS A 388 17.21 -43.59 -9.65
N ASN A 389 16.96 -44.51 -10.57
CA ASN A 389 15.73 -44.55 -11.35
C ASN A 389 14.72 -45.47 -10.66
N ARG A 390 13.43 -45.17 -10.79
CA ARG A 390 12.38 -46.07 -10.30
C ARG A 390 12.31 -47.31 -11.19
N ALA A 391 12.28 -48.49 -10.58
CA ALA A 391 12.16 -49.78 -11.26
C ALA A 391 11.29 -50.75 -10.43
N ASP A 392 10.13 -50.27 -9.97
CA ASP A 392 9.17 -51.06 -9.20
C ASP A 392 8.30 -51.88 -10.15
N GLU A 393 8.16 -53.18 -9.91
CA GLU A 393 7.38 -54.10 -10.76
C GLU A 393 5.92 -53.65 -10.90
N ARG A 394 5.36 -52.97 -9.89
CA ARG A 394 3.98 -52.44 -9.95
C ARG A 394 3.82 -51.31 -10.97
N ASP A 395 4.91 -50.64 -11.32
CA ASP A 395 4.96 -49.54 -12.27
C ASP A 395 5.51 -50.01 -13.65
N ILE A 396 5.72 -51.32 -13.85
CA ILE A 396 6.23 -51.93 -15.07
C ILE A 396 5.18 -52.87 -15.66
N ALA A 397 4.93 -52.77 -16.97
CA ALA A 397 4.04 -53.66 -17.71
C ALA A 397 4.83 -54.48 -18.73
N ASP A 398 4.29 -55.63 -19.13
CA ASP A 398 4.83 -56.50 -20.20
C ASP A 398 6.32 -56.87 -20.02
N LEU A 399 6.69 -57.29 -18.81
CA LEU A 399 8.06 -57.65 -18.46
C LEU A 399 8.50 -58.93 -19.18
N GLU A 400 9.36 -58.79 -20.19
CA GLU A 400 9.96 -59.87 -20.99
C GLU A 400 11.50 -59.85 -20.92
N ASP A 401 12.14 -60.99 -21.22
CA ASP A 401 13.59 -61.05 -21.40
C ASP A 401 14.05 -60.14 -22.54
N THR A 402 15.13 -59.37 -22.30
CA THR A 402 15.69 -58.51 -23.35
C THR A 402 16.22 -59.33 -24.53
N LYS A 403 15.85 -58.90 -25.74
CA LYS A 403 16.35 -59.44 -27.01
C LYS A 403 17.67 -58.81 -27.43
N LEU A 404 18.10 -57.74 -26.75
CA LEU A 404 19.36 -57.07 -26.98
C LEU A 404 20.47 -57.76 -26.19
N GLY A 405 21.47 -58.27 -26.90
CA GLY A 405 22.58 -59.01 -26.32
C GLY A 405 23.88 -58.78 -27.09
N LEU A 406 24.65 -59.84 -27.29
CA LEU A 406 25.99 -59.81 -27.84
C LEU A 406 26.06 -59.16 -29.23
N ASP A 407 25.13 -59.49 -30.13
CA ASP A 407 25.09 -58.93 -31.48
C ASP A 407 24.85 -57.40 -31.48
N PHE A 408 24.02 -56.89 -30.57
CA PHE A 408 23.82 -55.45 -30.38
C PHE A 408 25.10 -54.79 -29.84
N ILE A 409 25.69 -55.36 -28.78
CA ILE A 409 26.89 -54.82 -28.13
C ILE A 409 28.10 -54.80 -29.09
N LEU A 410 28.28 -55.84 -29.91
CA LEU A 410 29.35 -55.90 -30.92
C LEU A 410 29.17 -54.88 -32.04
N GLY A 411 27.94 -54.41 -32.28
CA GLY A 411 27.66 -53.34 -33.23
C GLY A 411 28.06 -51.94 -32.75
N LEU A 412 28.21 -51.75 -31.44
CA LEU A 412 28.58 -50.46 -30.85
C LEU A 412 30.03 -50.10 -31.15
N LYS A 413 30.30 -48.80 -31.34
CA LYS A 413 31.64 -48.27 -31.62
C LYS A 413 32.11 -47.36 -30.47
N PRO A 414 32.86 -47.87 -29.48
CA PRO A 414 33.46 -47.02 -28.44
C PRO A 414 34.44 -46.02 -29.06
N ARG A 415 34.28 -44.74 -28.73
CA ARG A 415 35.10 -43.63 -29.23
C ARG A 415 35.81 -42.92 -28.08
N GLN A 416 36.94 -42.32 -28.43
CA GLN A 416 37.63 -41.34 -27.59
C GLN A 416 37.45 -39.96 -28.22
N PHE A 417 37.02 -38.98 -27.43
CA PHE A 417 36.73 -37.63 -27.93
C PHE A 417 37.05 -36.55 -26.90
N LYS A 418 37.05 -35.30 -27.35
CA LYS A 418 37.15 -34.09 -26.52
C LYS A 418 35.91 -33.25 -26.75
N PHE A 419 35.30 -32.74 -25.69
CA PHE A 419 34.14 -31.88 -25.83
C PHE A 419 34.50 -30.56 -26.49
N ASN A 420 33.63 -30.14 -27.40
CA ASN A 420 33.62 -28.83 -28.02
C ASN A 420 32.15 -28.43 -28.19
N TYR A 421 31.58 -27.89 -27.11
CA TYR A 421 30.15 -27.60 -26.99
C TYR A 421 29.75 -26.46 -27.93
N ARG A 422 28.57 -26.55 -28.53
CA ARG A 422 28.03 -25.48 -29.41
C ARG A 422 27.62 -24.25 -28.59
N GLU A 423 27.24 -24.49 -27.35
CA GLU A 423 26.80 -23.52 -26.36
C GLU A 423 27.94 -22.55 -25.95
N ASP A 424 29.21 -22.96 -26.12
CA ASP A 424 30.38 -22.12 -25.84
C ASP A 424 30.66 -21.08 -26.96
N TYR A 425 29.93 -21.15 -28.08
CA TYR A 425 30.03 -20.28 -29.25
C TYR A 425 28.89 -19.26 -29.32
N ILE A 426 28.32 -18.90 -28.18
CA ILE A 426 27.22 -17.94 -28.08
C ILE A 426 27.75 -16.71 -27.33
N GLN A 427 27.61 -15.53 -27.91
CA GLN A 427 27.95 -14.26 -27.26
C GLN A 427 26.68 -13.46 -26.95
N LEU A 428 26.49 -13.11 -25.68
CA LEU A 428 25.41 -12.23 -25.24
C LEU A 428 25.96 -10.78 -25.17
N ALA A 429 25.39 -9.89 -25.97
CA ALA A 429 25.68 -8.45 -25.88
C ALA A 429 24.99 -7.82 -24.67
N GLU A 430 25.47 -6.65 -24.22
CA GLU A 430 24.90 -5.94 -23.05
C GLU A 430 23.43 -5.55 -23.24
N ASN A 431 22.97 -5.41 -24.47
CA ASN A 431 21.58 -5.15 -24.83
C ASN A 431 20.71 -6.42 -24.92
N GLY A 432 21.24 -7.58 -24.48
CA GLY A 432 20.57 -8.87 -24.54
C GLY A 432 20.65 -9.58 -25.90
N HIS A 433 21.16 -8.94 -26.95
CA HIS A 433 21.23 -9.56 -28.28
C HIS A 433 22.27 -10.68 -28.32
N ILE A 434 21.88 -11.84 -28.85
CA ILE A 434 22.77 -13.00 -28.98
C ILE A 434 23.36 -13.08 -30.38
N THR A 435 24.68 -13.27 -30.45
CA THR A 435 25.39 -13.60 -31.69
C THR A 435 25.96 -15.01 -31.61
N LYS A 436 25.58 -15.88 -32.55
CA LYS A 436 26.23 -17.18 -32.76
C LYS A 436 27.58 -16.98 -33.46
N LEU A 437 28.62 -17.50 -32.86
CA LEU A 437 29.97 -17.54 -33.43
C LEU A 437 30.16 -18.80 -34.27
N GLN A 438 31.04 -18.74 -35.27
CA GLN A 438 31.43 -19.92 -36.03
C GLN A 438 32.14 -20.92 -35.12
N LYS A 439 31.73 -22.19 -35.18
CA LYS A 439 32.36 -23.29 -34.43
C LYS A 439 33.71 -23.70 -35.02
N ASP A 440 34.73 -22.89 -34.79
CA ASP A 440 36.09 -23.03 -35.33
C ASP A 440 37.00 -24.02 -34.55
N GLY A 441 36.52 -24.60 -33.45
CA GLY A 441 37.31 -25.48 -32.59
C GLY A 441 38.10 -24.77 -31.47
N SER A 442 38.11 -23.44 -31.41
CA SER A 442 38.81 -22.65 -30.38
C SER A 442 38.35 -22.92 -28.94
N LYS A 443 37.11 -23.39 -28.73
CA LYS A 443 36.53 -23.71 -27.41
C LYS A 443 36.68 -25.17 -27.00
N LYS A 444 37.41 -25.98 -27.79
CA LYS A 444 37.65 -27.39 -27.50
C LYS A 444 38.32 -27.57 -26.14
N ARG A 445 37.74 -28.44 -25.32
CA ARG A 445 38.24 -28.75 -23.97
C ARG A 445 39.47 -29.68 -24.04
N ASN A 446 40.30 -29.66 -22.99
CA ASN A 446 41.55 -30.43 -22.97
C ASN A 446 41.36 -31.89 -22.56
N ARG A 447 40.40 -32.16 -21.68
CA ARG A 447 40.13 -33.49 -21.13
C ARG A 447 39.66 -34.45 -22.23
N ILE A 448 40.21 -35.65 -22.18
CA ILE A 448 39.83 -36.78 -23.03
C ILE A 448 38.69 -37.53 -22.35
N HIS A 449 37.67 -37.87 -23.11
CA HIS A 449 36.50 -38.64 -22.69
C HIS A 449 36.36 -39.89 -23.55
N GLN A 450 35.70 -40.91 -23.01
CA GLN A 450 35.33 -42.14 -23.70
C GLN A 450 33.80 -42.27 -23.71
N GLY A 451 33.25 -42.79 -24.80
CA GLY A 451 31.81 -42.96 -24.93
C GLY A 451 31.40 -43.31 -26.36
N PHE A 452 30.16 -42.99 -26.73
CA PHE A 452 29.59 -43.26 -28.04
C PHE A 452 29.14 -41.99 -28.75
N SER A 453 29.11 -42.02 -30.08
CA SER A 453 28.45 -40.98 -30.90
C SER A 453 26.96 -41.30 -31.03
N GLY A 454 26.10 -40.31 -30.79
CA GLY A 454 24.66 -40.47 -30.97
C GLY A 454 24.28 -40.81 -32.42
N GLN A 455 25.00 -40.25 -33.40
CA GLN A 455 24.78 -40.54 -34.83
C GLN A 455 25.14 -41.99 -35.18
N GLU A 456 26.25 -42.51 -34.62
CA GLU A 456 26.65 -43.90 -34.85
C GLU A 456 25.66 -44.89 -34.21
N ILE A 457 25.11 -44.57 -33.03
CA ILE A 457 24.04 -45.37 -32.41
C ILE A 457 22.76 -45.30 -33.25
N LYS A 458 22.35 -44.12 -33.71
CA LYS A 458 21.18 -43.95 -34.59
C LYS A 458 21.26 -44.88 -35.80
N GLN A 459 22.39 -44.84 -36.51
CA GLN A 459 22.61 -45.71 -37.67
C GLN A 459 22.52 -47.20 -37.31
N LEU A 460 23.10 -47.62 -36.19
CA LEU A 460 23.04 -49.02 -35.75
C LEU A 460 21.60 -49.47 -35.48
N LEU A 461 20.80 -48.62 -34.82
CA LEU A 461 19.39 -48.90 -34.53
C LEU A 461 18.56 -49.00 -35.81
N GLU A 462 18.80 -48.10 -36.77
CA GLU A 462 18.16 -48.15 -38.10
C GLU A 462 18.55 -49.41 -38.89
N ASP A 463 19.84 -49.75 -38.93
CA ASP A 463 20.37 -50.92 -39.65
C ASP A 463 19.80 -52.23 -39.09
N LYS A 464 19.69 -52.33 -37.76
CA LYS A 464 19.16 -53.51 -37.08
C LYS A 464 17.64 -53.48 -36.90
N LYS A 465 16.97 -52.36 -37.21
CA LYS A 465 15.54 -52.12 -36.99
C LYS A 465 15.12 -52.36 -35.53
N ILE A 466 15.91 -51.82 -34.61
CA ILE A 466 15.72 -51.96 -33.17
C ILE A 466 15.28 -50.62 -32.60
N ASP A 467 14.31 -50.66 -31.69
CA ASP A 467 14.01 -49.55 -30.78
C ASP A 467 14.74 -49.77 -29.45
N PHE A 468 15.38 -48.73 -28.93
CA PHE A 468 16.20 -48.81 -27.72
C PHE A 468 16.07 -47.54 -26.88
N GLY A 469 15.48 -47.67 -25.69
CA GLY A 469 15.21 -46.56 -24.79
C GLY A 469 16.44 -45.79 -24.28
N GLY A 470 17.64 -46.38 -24.38
CA GLY A 470 18.90 -45.68 -24.05
C GLY A 470 19.36 -44.67 -25.10
N TYR A 471 18.66 -44.53 -26.21
CA TYR A 471 18.90 -43.53 -27.23
C TYR A 471 17.66 -42.62 -27.36
N GLN A 472 17.89 -41.31 -27.43
CA GLN A 472 16.80 -40.36 -27.64
C GLN A 472 17.21 -39.24 -28.59
N ASP A 473 16.35 -39.01 -29.59
CA ASP A 473 16.41 -37.92 -30.55
C ASP A 473 15.36 -36.88 -30.19
N HIS A 474 15.79 -35.75 -29.63
CA HIS A 474 14.89 -34.72 -29.11
C HIS A 474 14.20 -33.91 -30.22
N SER A 475 14.64 -34.05 -31.48
CA SER A 475 13.99 -33.38 -32.62
C SER A 475 12.60 -33.93 -32.94
N ILE A 476 12.31 -35.18 -32.56
CA ILE A 476 11.07 -35.88 -32.92
C ILE A 476 9.85 -35.30 -32.18
N ASN A 477 10.04 -34.70 -31.01
CA ASN A 477 8.98 -34.11 -30.19
C ASN A 477 9.07 -32.57 -30.14
N GLY A 478 9.59 -31.94 -31.19
CA GLY A 478 9.66 -30.48 -31.30
C GLY A 478 10.76 -29.83 -30.46
N GLY A 479 11.70 -30.62 -29.90
CA GLY A 479 12.89 -30.10 -29.27
C GLY A 479 14.00 -29.76 -30.27
N GLU A 480 14.94 -28.94 -29.84
CA GLU A 480 16.12 -28.63 -30.66
C GLU A 480 16.97 -29.89 -30.94
N ASP A 481 17.63 -29.94 -32.10
CA ASP A 481 18.41 -31.08 -32.62
C ASP A 481 19.54 -31.51 -31.64
N VAL A 482 19.20 -32.37 -30.68
CA VAL A 482 20.10 -32.93 -29.67
C VAL A 482 19.88 -34.44 -29.63
N LEU A 483 20.95 -35.20 -29.84
CA LEU A 483 20.97 -36.63 -29.62
C LEU A 483 21.54 -36.92 -28.24
N THR A 484 20.85 -37.74 -27.46
CA THR A 484 21.25 -38.09 -26.08
C THR A 484 21.32 -39.60 -25.89
N ILE A 485 22.17 -40.00 -24.94
CA ILE A 485 22.49 -41.40 -24.66
C ILE A 485 22.37 -41.64 -23.16
N GLY A 486 21.46 -42.53 -22.76
CA GLY A 486 21.32 -43.03 -21.40
C GLY A 486 22.28 -44.19 -21.17
N TYR A 487 23.51 -43.91 -20.70
CA TYR A 487 24.53 -44.95 -20.49
C TYR A 487 24.09 -46.09 -19.54
N SER A 488 23.18 -45.83 -18.60
CA SER A 488 22.63 -46.84 -17.70
C SER A 488 21.79 -47.90 -18.42
N GLU A 489 21.11 -47.54 -19.52
CA GLU A 489 20.25 -48.46 -20.28
C GLU A 489 21.06 -49.52 -21.04
N PHE A 490 22.36 -49.31 -21.22
CA PHE A 490 23.25 -50.32 -21.82
C PHE A 490 23.59 -51.45 -20.86
N ILE A 491 23.35 -51.31 -19.56
CA ILE A 491 23.74 -52.31 -18.56
C ILE A 491 23.00 -53.62 -18.80
N ALA A 492 21.69 -53.60 -19.05
CA ALA A 492 20.93 -54.83 -19.28
C ALA A 492 21.38 -55.59 -20.57
N PRO A 493 21.51 -54.94 -21.74
CA PRO A 493 22.10 -55.59 -22.92
C PRO A 493 23.54 -56.07 -22.72
N LEU A 494 24.36 -55.35 -21.94
CA LEU A 494 25.72 -55.79 -21.59
C LEU A 494 25.71 -57.06 -20.74
N VAL A 495 24.83 -57.14 -19.73
CA VAL A 495 24.67 -58.35 -18.92
C VAL A 495 24.25 -59.53 -19.79
N LYS A 496 23.27 -59.33 -20.69
CA LYS A 496 22.84 -60.36 -21.64
C LYS A 496 23.96 -60.81 -22.58
N ALA A 497 24.73 -59.86 -23.11
CA ALA A 497 25.89 -60.15 -23.96
C ALA A 497 26.95 -61.00 -23.23
N VAL A 498 27.21 -60.72 -21.94
CA VAL A 498 28.13 -61.52 -21.12
C VAL A 498 27.60 -62.94 -20.92
N GLN A 499 26.30 -63.10 -20.65
CA GLN A 499 25.66 -64.42 -20.54
C GLN A 499 25.79 -65.22 -21.85
N GLU A 500 25.53 -64.58 -22.99
CA GLU A 500 25.65 -65.21 -24.30
C GLU A 500 27.10 -65.57 -24.64
N GLN A 501 28.07 -64.71 -24.32
CA GLN A 501 29.49 -65.02 -24.46
C GLN A 501 29.88 -66.23 -23.60
N GLN A 502 29.39 -66.32 -22.36
CA GLN A 502 29.67 -67.47 -21.50
C GLN A 502 29.15 -68.77 -22.12
N TRP A 503 27.94 -68.77 -22.67
CA TRP A 503 27.40 -69.93 -23.38
C TRP A 503 28.23 -70.34 -24.60
N ILE A 504 28.73 -69.37 -25.37
CA ILE A 504 29.63 -69.64 -26.49
C ILE A 504 30.93 -70.28 -26.00
N ILE A 505 31.51 -69.75 -24.91
CA ILE A 505 32.74 -70.25 -24.30
C ILE A 505 32.55 -71.70 -23.82
N ASP A 506 31.49 -71.98 -23.07
CA ASP A 506 31.19 -73.33 -22.58
C ASP A 506 30.97 -74.31 -23.74
N GLY A 507 30.27 -73.87 -24.79
CA GLY A 507 30.07 -74.64 -26.02
C GLY A 507 31.39 -74.94 -26.76
N LEU A 508 32.34 -74.01 -26.75
CA LEU A 508 33.67 -74.22 -27.32
C LEU A 508 34.48 -75.21 -26.47
N PHE A 509 34.43 -75.10 -25.13
CA PHE A 509 35.10 -76.05 -24.23
C PHE A 509 34.62 -77.49 -24.46
N HIS A 510 33.31 -77.72 -24.52
CA HIS A 510 32.77 -79.05 -24.81
C HIS A 510 33.18 -79.59 -26.18
N LYS A 511 33.28 -78.73 -27.20
CA LYS A 511 33.77 -79.14 -28.53
C LYS A 511 35.25 -79.52 -28.49
N ILE A 512 36.07 -78.76 -27.77
CA ILE A 512 37.50 -79.07 -27.58
C ILE A 512 37.64 -80.41 -26.87
N GLU A 513 36.95 -80.62 -25.75
CA GLU A 513 36.95 -81.88 -25.00
C GLU A 513 36.51 -83.08 -25.87
N ALA A 514 35.46 -82.90 -26.68
CA ALA A 514 35.00 -83.95 -27.60
C ALA A 514 36.00 -84.26 -28.72
N ILE A 515 36.81 -83.29 -29.15
CA ILE A 515 37.87 -83.50 -30.15
C ILE A 515 39.08 -84.19 -29.51
N GLU A 516 39.48 -83.75 -28.31
CA GLU A 516 40.58 -84.36 -27.55
C GLU A 516 40.28 -85.83 -27.26
N ASN A 517 39.05 -86.16 -26.85
CA ASN A 517 38.60 -87.54 -26.63
C ASN A 517 38.54 -88.40 -27.90
N LYS A 518 38.60 -87.82 -29.11
CA LYS A 518 38.67 -88.56 -30.39
C LYS A 518 40.11 -88.75 -30.90
N LEU A 519 41.06 -88.00 -30.35
CA LEU A 519 42.49 -88.07 -30.72
C LEU A 519 43.27 -89.05 -29.86
N ILE A 520 42.73 -89.41 -28.69
CA ILE A 520 43.16 -90.50 -27.82
C ILE A 520 42.45 -91.78 -28.25
#